data_AF-A0A835RFY8-F1
#
_entry.id   AF-A0A835RFY8-F1
#
_cell.length_a   1.000
_cell.length_b   1.000
_cell.length_c   1.000
_cell.angle_alpha   90.00
_cell.angle_beta   90.00
_cell.angle_gamma   90.00
#
_symmetry.space_group_name_H-M   'P 1'
#
loop_
_entity.id
_entity.type
_entity.pdbx_description
1 polymer ?
#
loop_
_entity_poly.entity_id
_entity_poly.type
_entity_poly.pdbx_seq_one_letter_code
_entity_poly.pdbx_strand_id
1 'polypeptide(L)'
;MAEGADQVQAPPYFLCPISLQIMRDPVTLPTGITFERECIEQWLFSTSKSSSSAAPAATCPVTNQSILRTDLTITPNHTLRRLIQSWCASRGVERFPTPRAPLDDAQLSSILRQARLPNSQLSALKMLRSIVSDSDRNKRLVESFPAAIDLLLSAFVSSPPQEEGSDHEAMAILCMLKIPDRTVLESFSDILDSLTSVLRRSRPESPQPRAHAVLLMKSLLRERDIPATKLMSLKQGMFDVVVGVLRDRVSYTATKAALQVIHGGCPWGRNAAKAVRAGAVAVLVEALLDEPERKACEMMMVVLEELCSGCEKGIEELIGHAAGIAVVGQRMVRVSPLATESAVRLLRSISSIRQGTAEVVEEMMQFGVVSKLIKLLLHDGEVVIRESAKEMAREMLRKHARVWRSSPCITPQLRALYPPSA
;
A
#
# COMPACT_ATOMS: atom_id res chain seq x y z
N MET A 1 -7.34 46.50 30.14
CA MET A 1 -8.56 46.56 29.33
C MET A 1 -8.23 45.94 27.98
N ALA A 2 -8.96 44.90 27.60
CA ALA A 2 -8.71 44.14 26.38
C ALA A 2 -9.18 44.93 25.15
N GLU A 3 -8.26 45.26 24.24
CA GLU A 3 -8.60 45.74 22.91
C GLU A 3 -9.00 44.54 22.05
N GLY A 4 -10.26 44.52 21.63
CA GLY A 4 -10.80 43.48 20.76
C GLY A 4 -10.12 43.55 19.39
N ALA A 5 -9.46 42.45 19.00
CA ALA A 5 -9.07 42.23 17.62
C ALA A 5 -10.34 42.22 16.77
N ASP A 6 -10.54 43.26 15.97
CA ASP A 6 -11.60 43.36 14.97
C ASP A 6 -11.39 42.19 14.00
N GLN A 7 -12.19 41.12 14.16
CA GLN A 7 -12.15 39.99 13.25
C GLN A 7 -12.63 40.50 11.90
N VAL A 8 -11.70 40.60 10.94
CA VAL A 8 -12.02 41.04 9.57
C VAL A 8 -13.07 40.09 8.98
N GLN A 9 -14.34 40.49 9.05
CA GLN A 9 -15.44 39.68 8.56
C GLN A 9 -15.48 39.79 7.03
N ALA A 10 -15.29 38.68 6.35
CA ALA A 10 -15.36 38.63 4.90
C ALA A 10 -16.78 38.95 4.42
N PRO A 11 -16.94 39.77 3.37
CA PRO A 11 -18.24 40.01 2.76
C PRO A 11 -18.96 38.70 2.40
N PRO A 12 -20.28 38.57 2.67
CA PRO A 12 -21.01 37.32 2.46
C PRO A 12 -20.94 36.77 1.03
N TYR A 13 -20.84 37.64 0.03
CA TYR A 13 -20.72 37.27 -1.38
C TYR A 13 -19.34 36.70 -1.77
N PHE A 14 -18.37 36.72 -0.86
CA PHE A 14 -17.09 36.01 -1.00
C PHE A 14 -17.11 34.62 -0.37
N LEU A 15 -18.15 34.29 0.39
CA LEU A 15 -18.26 33.00 1.08
C LEU A 15 -18.93 31.96 0.19
N CYS A 16 -18.38 30.75 0.19
CA CYS A 16 -18.98 29.61 -0.46
C CYS A 16 -20.29 29.24 0.26
N PRO A 17 -21.43 29.09 -0.44
CA PRO A 17 -22.70 28.72 0.19
C PRO A 17 -22.70 27.35 0.89
N ILE A 18 -21.77 26.46 0.52
CA ILE A 18 -21.64 25.12 1.13
C ILE A 18 -20.76 25.17 2.39
N SER A 19 -19.54 25.70 2.28
CA SER A 19 -18.57 25.66 3.39
C SER A 19 -18.63 26.88 4.30
N LEU A 20 -19.31 27.95 3.88
CA LEU A 20 -19.35 29.26 4.54
C LEU A 20 -17.97 29.89 4.76
N GLN A 21 -16.95 29.43 4.02
CA GLN A 21 -15.59 29.95 4.01
C GLN A 21 -15.34 30.79 2.76
N ILE A 22 -14.35 31.69 2.80
CA ILE A 22 -13.93 32.48 1.62
C ILE A 22 -13.58 31.54 0.47
N MET A 23 -14.15 31.80 -0.71
CA MET A 23 -13.86 31.06 -1.93
C MET A 23 -12.44 31.36 -2.43
N ARG A 24 -11.61 30.33 -2.49
CA ARG A 24 -10.25 30.35 -3.07
C ARG A 24 -10.32 30.07 -4.57
N ASP A 25 -11.16 29.12 -4.99
CA ASP A 25 -11.46 28.83 -6.40
C ASP A 25 -12.96 28.97 -6.69
N PRO A 26 -13.48 30.22 -6.83
CA PRO A 26 -14.89 30.44 -7.11
C PRO A 26 -15.26 29.91 -8.50
N VAL A 27 -16.27 29.04 -8.56
CA VAL A 27 -16.84 28.46 -9.78
C VAL A 27 -18.36 28.61 -9.80
N THR A 28 -18.91 28.92 -10.96
CA THR A 28 -20.34 29.19 -11.19
C THR A 28 -20.99 28.00 -11.86
N LEU A 29 -22.12 27.55 -11.32
CA LEU A 29 -22.98 26.57 -11.97
C LEU A 29 -23.88 27.24 -13.03
N PRO A 30 -24.50 26.46 -13.94
CA PRO A 30 -25.51 26.99 -14.87
C PRO A 30 -26.69 27.71 -14.17
N THR A 31 -26.93 27.40 -12.89
CA THR A 31 -27.92 28.08 -12.05
C THR A 31 -27.53 29.51 -11.65
N GLY A 32 -26.33 29.96 -12.01
CA GLY A 32 -25.80 31.29 -11.71
C GLY A 32 -25.19 31.43 -10.31
N ILE A 33 -25.27 30.41 -9.46
CA ILE A 33 -24.70 30.45 -8.11
C ILE A 33 -23.22 30.04 -8.16
N THR A 34 -22.39 30.80 -7.44
CA THR A 34 -20.95 30.58 -7.33
C THR A 34 -20.61 29.86 -6.02
N PHE A 35 -19.72 28.87 -6.09
CA PHE A 35 -19.25 28.04 -4.98
C PHE A 35 -17.73 27.91 -4.99
N GLU A 36 -17.16 27.45 -3.89
CA GLU A 36 -15.81 26.88 -3.88
C GLU A 36 -15.79 25.59 -4.72
N ARG A 37 -14.81 25.44 -5.62
CA ARG A 37 -14.70 24.33 -6.57
C ARG A 37 -14.78 22.98 -5.88
N GLU A 38 -13.92 22.74 -4.90
CA GLU A 38 -13.84 21.43 -4.24
C GLU A 38 -15.15 21.06 -3.57
N CYS A 39 -15.79 22.02 -2.90
CA CYS A 39 -17.06 21.82 -2.23
C CYS A 39 -18.17 21.41 -3.21
N ILE A 40 -18.28 22.12 -4.34
CA ILE A 40 -19.33 21.82 -5.31
C ILE A 40 -19.05 20.55 -6.11
N GLU A 41 -17.78 20.27 -6.46
CA GLU A 41 -17.42 19.02 -7.15
C GLU A 41 -17.71 17.80 -6.26
N GLN A 42 -17.44 17.87 -4.96
CA GLN A 42 -17.80 16.81 -4.01
C GLN A 42 -19.32 16.63 -3.88
N TRP A 43 -20.08 17.72 -3.77
CA TRP A 43 -21.54 17.69 -3.69
C TRP A 43 -22.19 17.06 -4.93
N LEU A 44 -21.73 17.47 -6.12
CA LEU A 44 -22.22 16.93 -7.40
C LEU A 44 -21.88 15.44 -7.53
N PHE A 45 -20.72 15.02 -7.03
CA PHE A 45 -20.32 13.63 -7.01
C PHE A 45 -21.20 12.79 -6.07
N SER A 46 -21.50 13.27 -4.85
CA SER A 46 -22.34 12.54 -3.88
C SER A 46 -23.80 12.42 -4.32
N THR A 47 -24.40 13.50 -4.84
CA THR A 47 -25.81 13.51 -5.28
C THR A 47 -26.04 12.63 -6.51
N SER A 48 -25.03 12.46 -7.37
CA SER A 48 -25.13 11.57 -8.54
C SER A 48 -25.16 10.07 -8.20
N LYS A 49 -24.84 9.67 -6.96
CA LYS A 49 -24.84 8.26 -6.52
C LYS A 49 -26.16 7.82 -5.88
N SER A 50 -26.95 8.77 -5.37
CA SER A 50 -28.21 8.48 -4.66
C SER A 50 -29.44 8.37 -5.56
N SER A 51 -29.35 8.78 -6.83
CA SER A 51 -30.45 8.67 -7.79
C SER A 51 -30.45 7.33 -8.51
N SER A 52 -31.38 6.44 -8.19
CA SER A 52 -31.61 5.14 -8.86
C SER A 52 -32.35 5.26 -10.20
N SER A 53 -32.48 6.46 -10.77
CA SER A 53 -33.18 6.72 -12.04
C SER A 53 -32.25 6.71 -13.26
N ALA A 54 -32.79 6.30 -14.41
CA ALA A 54 -32.10 6.10 -15.68
C ALA A 54 -31.37 7.35 -16.26
N ALA A 55 -31.51 8.52 -15.64
CA ALA A 55 -30.69 9.70 -15.89
C ALA A 55 -30.21 10.26 -14.53
N PRO A 56 -28.92 10.17 -14.18
CA PRO A 56 -28.40 10.73 -12.94
C PRO A 56 -28.30 12.26 -13.08
N ALA A 57 -29.26 12.97 -12.51
CA ALA A 57 -29.26 14.42 -12.46
C ALA A 57 -28.58 14.90 -11.17
N ALA A 58 -27.68 15.89 -11.31
CA ALA A 58 -27.10 16.56 -10.16
C ALA A 58 -28.05 17.68 -9.69
N THR A 59 -27.99 18.06 -8.41
CA THR A 59 -28.85 19.13 -7.87
C THR A 59 -28.01 20.26 -7.32
N CYS A 60 -28.35 21.51 -7.66
CA CYS A 60 -27.74 22.70 -7.07
C CYS A 60 -28.09 22.79 -5.57
N PRO A 61 -27.11 22.90 -4.65
CA PRO A 61 -27.36 22.92 -3.21
C PRO A 61 -28.23 24.10 -2.73
N VAL A 62 -28.23 25.21 -3.47
CA VAL A 62 -28.93 26.45 -3.06
C VAL A 62 -30.28 26.58 -3.74
N THR A 63 -30.34 26.34 -5.06
CA THR A 63 -31.57 26.54 -5.84
C THR A 63 -32.46 25.32 -5.90
N ASN A 64 -31.97 24.15 -5.45
CA ASN A 64 -32.63 22.84 -5.63
C ASN A 64 -32.99 22.50 -7.09
N GLN A 65 -32.41 23.22 -8.06
CA GLN A 65 -32.63 22.96 -9.47
C GLN A 65 -31.87 21.69 -9.88
N SER A 66 -32.57 20.83 -10.61
CA SER A 66 -32.00 19.66 -11.27
C SER A 66 -31.19 20.10 -12.48
N ILE A 67 -29.92 19.69 -12.53
CA ILE A 67 -28.97 19.98 -13.60
C ILE A 67 -28.67 18.66 -14.30
N LEU A 68 -29.04 18.57 -15.57
CA LEU A 68 -28.67 17.43 -16.41
C LEU A 68 -27.15 17.40 -16.56
N ARG A 69 -26.56 16.20 -16.51
CA ARG A 69 -25.10 16.05 -16.67
C ARG A 69 -24.57 16.64 -17.98
N THR A 70 -25.37 16.62 -19.04
CA THR A 70 -25.02 17.19 -20.35
C THR A 70 -24.85 18.71 -20.29
N ASP A 71 -25.57 19.38 -19.39
CA ASP A 71 -25.56 20.84 -19.23
C ASP A 71 -24.70 21.31 -18.05
N LEU A 72 -24.10 20.37 -17.30
CA LEU A 72 -23.32 20.64 -16.10
C LEU A 72 -21.92 21.17 -16.47
N THR A 73 -21.87 22.46 -16.80
CA THR A 73 -20.62 23.20 -17.05
C THR A 73 -20.24 24.03 -15.83
N ILE A 74 -19.22 23.58 -15.09
CA ILE A 74 -18.67 24.33 -13.96
C ILE A 74 -17.75 25.42 -14.50
N THR A 75 -18.21 26.66 -14.49
CA THR A 75 -17.52 27.79 -15.12
C THR A 75 -16.67 28.55 -14.09
N PRO A 76 -15.35 28.68 -14.24
CA PRO A 76 -14.53 29.47 -13.32
C PRO A 76 -14.98 30.95 -13.26
N ASN A 77 -15.18 31.49 -12.06
CA ASN A 77 -15.53 32.90 -11.87
C ASN A 77 -14.27 33.74 -11.60
N HIS A 78 -13.53 34.03 -12.67
CA HIS A 78 -12.27 34.78 -12.58
C HIS A 78 -12.45 36.20 -12.01
N THR A 79 -13.58 36.85 -12.30
CA THR A 79 -13.89 38.19 -11.78
C THR A 79 -14.03 38.16 -10.26
N LEU A 80 -14.85 37.25 -9.72
CA LEU A 80 -15.02 37.10 -8.28
C LEU A 80 -13.71 36.72 -7.59
N ARG A 81 -12.91 35.83 -8.21
CA ARG A 81 -11.59 35.47 -7.70
C ARG A 81 -10.67 36.68 -7.56
N ARG A 82 -10.61 37.55 -8.58
CA ARG A 82 -9.81 38.79 -8.55
C ARG A 82 -10.29 39.76 -7.47
N LEU A 83 -11.60 39.88 -7.29
CA LEU A 83 -12.19 40.71 -6.23
C LEU A 83 -11.83 40.21 -4.83
N ILE A 84 -11.92 38.90 -4.60
CA ILE A 84 -11.54 38.26 -3.33
C ILE A 84 -10.05 38.48 -3.05
N GLN A 85 -9.18 38.24 -4.04
CA GLN A 85 -7.73 38.45 -3.88
C GLN A 85 -7.37 39.92 -3.60
N SER A 86 -8.05 40.86 -4.26
CA SER A 86 -7.88 42.30 -4.01
C SER A 86 -8.33 42.67 -2.59
N TRP A 87 -9.46 42.14 -2.15
CA TRP A 87 -9.97 42.34 -0.79
C TRP A 87 -9.00 41.77 0.26
N CYS A 88 -8.51 40.54 0.09
CA CYS A 88 -7.53 39.95 1.01
C CYS A 88 -6.27 40.81 1.12
N ALA A 89 -5.77 41.30 -0.01
CA ALA A 89 -4.61 42.20 -0.05
C ALA A 89 -4.83 43.49 0.74
N SER A 90 -6.02 44.10 0.61
CA SER A 90 -6.36 45.36 1.27
C SER A 90 -6.53 45.22 2.79
N ARG A 91 -6.78 43.99 3.28
CA ARG A 91 -7.06 43.69 4.70
C ARG A 91 -5.92 42.97 5.41
N GLY A 92 -4.77 42.78 4.76
CA GLY A 92 -3.65 42.03 5.31
C GLY A 92 -3.93 40.54 5.51
N VAL A 93 -4.97 40.01 4.85
CA VAL A 93 -5.27 38.57 4.82
C VAL A 93 -4.34 37.91 3.81
N GLU A 94 -3.74 36.78 4.17
CA GLU A 94 -2.84 36.03 3.29
C GLU A 94 -3.51 35.75 1.94
N ARG A 95 -2.80 36.10 0.85
CA ARG A 95 -3.30 35.85 -0.51
C ARG A 95 -3.21 34.36 -0.80
N PHE A 96 -4.35 33.75 -1.11
CA PHE A 96 -4.37 32.39 -1.64
C PHE A 96 -3.76 32.38 -3.04
N PRO A 97 -2.87 31.41 -3.36
CA PRO A 97 -2.32 31.28 -4.70
C PRO A 97 -3.45 31.06 -5.70
N THR A 98 -3.37 31.71 -6.86
CA THR A 98 -4.33 31.49 -7.94
C THR A 98 -4.27 30.01 -8.35
N PRO A 99 -5.40 29.27 -8.31
CA PRO A 99 -5.44 27.91 -8.84
C PRO A 99 -4.89 27.92 -10.26
N ARG A 100 -3.86 27.10 -10.52
CA ARG A 100 -3.29 26.94 -11.86
C ARG A 100 -4.42 26.57 -12.82
N ALA A 101 -4.37 27.10 -14.05
CA ALA A 101 -5.32 26.71 -15.06
C ALA A 101 -5.32 25.18 -15.18
N PRO A 102 -6.49 24.52 -15.22
CA PRO A 102 -6.55 23.08 -15.36
C PRO A 102 -5.83 22.68 -16.64
N LEU A 103 -5.12 21.55 -16.59
CA LEU A 103 -4.39 21.03 -17.74
C LEU A 103 -5.39 20.81 -18.89
N ASP A 104 -5.08 21.33 -20.07
CA ASP A 104 -5.81 21.04 -21.30
C ASP A 104 -5.04 20.05 -22.19
N ASP A 105 -5.72 19.47 -23.17
CA ASP A 105 -5.19 18.45 -24.06
C ASP A 105 -3.97 18.95 -24.87
N ALA A 106 -3.94 20.23 -25.23
CA ALA A 106 -2.87 20.83 -26.01
C ALA A 106 -1.60 21.03 -25.16
N GLN A 107 -1.78 21.49 -23.93
CA GLN A 107 -0.73 21.62 -22.93
C GLN A 107 -0.14 20.25 -22.58
N LEU A 108 -0.99 19.24 -22.35
CA LEU A 108 -0.52 17.88 -22.09
C LEU A 108 0.27 17.35 -23.29
N SER A 109 -0.24 17.50 -24.50
CA SER A 109 0.46 17.08 -25.73
C SER A 109 1.81 17.77 -25.90
N SER A 110 1.90 19.06 -25.55
CA SER A 110 3.15 19.82 -25.57
C SER A 110 4.16 19.28 -24.55
N ILE A 111 3.72 19.02 -23.32
CA ILE A 111 4.56 18.44 -22.26
C ILE A 111 5.05 17.06 -22.66
N LEU A 112 4.17 16.20 -23.20
CA LEU A 112 4.54 14.87 -23.67
C LEU A 112 5.56 14.94 -24.82
N ARG A 113 5.40 15.89 -25.74
CA ARG A 113 6.40 16.11 -26.81
C ARG A 113 7.76 16.52 -26.24
N GLN A 114 7.79 17.41 -25.26
CA GLN A 114 9.03 17.80 -24.57
C GLN A 114 9.65 16.64 -23.79
N ALA A 115 8.83 15.76 -23.23
CA ALA A 115 9.28 14.58 -22.49
C ALA A 115 9.90 13.49 -23.38
N ARG A 116 9.71 13.56 -24.71
CA ARG A 116 10.39 12.68 -25.69
C ARG A 116 11.78 13.16 -26.08
N LEU A 117 12.13 14.41 -25.78
CA LEU A 117 13.42 14.98 -26.12
C LEU A 117 14.40 14.76 -24.96
N PRO A 118 15.57 14.12 -25.17
CA PRO A 118 16.50 13.77 -24.09
C PRO A 118 16.86 14.96 -23.20
N ASN A 119 17.20 16.10 -23.80
CA ASN A 119 17.66 17.29 -23.08
C ASN A 119 16.58 17.97 -22.22
N SER A 120 15.30 17.74 -22.49
CA SER A 120 14.18 18.33 -21.74
C SER A 120 13.36 17.32 -20.97
N GLN A 121 13.64 16.02 -21.10
CA GLN A 121 12.82 14.95 -20.54
C GLN A 121 12.62 15.11 -19.03
N LEU A 122 13.71 15.21 -18.26
CA LEU A 122 13.63 15.35 -16.81
C LEU A 122 12.82 16.58 -16.38
N SER A 123 13.00 17.71 -17.06
CA SER A 123 12.26 18.96 -16.75
C SER A 123 10.77 18.84 -17.05
N ALA A 124 10.42 18.19 -18.16
CA ALA A 124 9.05 17.94 -18.56
C ALA A 124 8.36 16.95 -17.62
N LEU A 125 9.06 15.89 -17.21
CA LEU A 125 8.55 14.93 -16.21
C LEU A 125 8.33 15.59 -14.85
N LYS A 126 9.26 16.43 -14.36
CA LYS A 126 9.07 17.19 -13.12
C LYS A 126 7.86 18.13 -13.19
N MET A 127 7.67 18.80 -14.32
CA MET A 127 6.51 19.64 -14.57
C MET A 127 5.21 18.81 -14.55
N LEU A 128 5.21 17.68 -15.26
CA LEU A 128 4.08 16.76 -15.29
C LEU A 128 3.75 16.22 -13.89
N ARG A 129 4.77 15.87 -13.09
CA ARG A 129 4.56 15.42 -11.71
C ARG A 129 3.86 16.48 -10.88
N SER A 130 4.31 17.73 -10.92
CA SER A 130 3.64 18.83 -10.21
C SER A 130 2.18 18.95 -10.64
N ILE A 131 1.88 18.91 -11.93
CA ILE A 131 0.52 19.05 -12.46
C ILE A 131 -0.39 17.90 -12.00
N VAL A 132 0.13 16.66 -12.01
CA VAL A 132 -0.56 15.44 -11.58
C VAL A 132 -0.79 15.45 -10.07
N SER A 133 0.19 15.92 -9.29
CA SER A 133 0.06 16.02 -7.83
C SER A 133 -0.95 17.11 -7.40
N ASP A 134 -1.10 18.17 -8.19
CA ASP A 134 -1.95 19.32 -7.85
C ASP A 134 -3.47 19.05 -8.00
N SER A 135 -3.91 18.11 -8.85
CA SER A 135 -5.34 17.91 -9.12
C SER A 135 -5.73 16.51 -9.61
N ASP A 136 -6.75 15.91 -8.99
CA ASP A 136 -7.34 14.64 -9.45
C ASP A 136 -8.01 14.74 -10.83
N ARG A 137 -8.40 15.95 -11.27
CA ARG A 137 -8.85 16.17 -12.65
C ARG A 137 -7.69 15.99 -13.63
N ASN A 138 -6.52 16.55 -13.31
CA ASN A 138 -5.32 16.40 -14.14
C ASN A 138 -4.85 14.95 -14.16
N LYS A 139 -4.92 14.22 -13.02
CA LYS A 139 -4.64 12.77 -12.98
C LYS A 139 -5.48 12.00 -13.98
N ARG A 140 -6.81 12.18 -13.91
CA ARG A 140 -7.76 11.51 -14.81
C ARG A 140 -7.53 11.85 -16.28
N LEU A 141 -7.13 13.09 -16.58
CA LEU A 141 -6.77 13.50 -17.93
C LEU A 141 -5.51 12.76 -18.42
N VAL A 142 -4.46 12.68 -17.60
CA VAL A 142 -3.24 11.95 -17.97
C VAL A 142 -3.53 10.45 -18.14
N GLU A 143 -4.36 9.86 -17.27
CA GLU A 143 -4.81 8.46 -17.38
C GLU A 143 -5.60 8.19 -18.67
N SER A 144 -6.37 9.17 -19.17
CA SER A 144 -7.12 9.01 -20.42
C SER A 144 -6.28 9.14 -21.69
N PHE A 145 -4.98 9.45 -21.58
CA PHE A 145 -4.06 9.56 -22.71
C PHE A 145 -3.08 8.36 -22.73
N PRO A 146 -3.31 7.33 -23.57
CA PRO A 146 -2.42 6.16 -23.66
C PRO A 146 -0.96 6.54 -23.94
N ALA A 147 -0.75 7.53 -24.81
CA ALA A 147 0.57 8.04 -25.15
C ALA A 147 1.34 8.62 -23.96
N ALA A 148 0.66 9.05 -22.89
CA ALA A 148 1.31 9.48 -21.66
C ALA A 148 1.84 8.28 -20.88
N ILE A 149 1.03 7.23 -20.71
CA ILE A 149 1.43 6.01 -20.01
C ILE A 149 2.58 5.32 -20.76
N ASP A 150 2.49 5.19 -22.09
CA ASP A 150 3.53 4.58 -22.91
C ASP A 150 4.86 5.35 -22.82
N LEU A 151 4.79 6.68 -22.75
CA LEU A 151 5.97 7.53 -22.56
C LEU A 151 6.60 7.31 -21.18
N LEU A 152 5.78 7.25 -20.13
CA LEU A 152 6.27 7.02 -18.77
C LEU A 152 6.88 5.62 -18.62
N LEU A 153 6.30 4.60 -19.27
CA LEU A 153 6.86 3.25 -19.28
C LEU A 153 8.18 3.18 -20.06
N SER A 154 8.24 3.78 -21.25
CA SER A 154 9.46 3.78 -22.06
C SER A 154 10.63 4.52 -21.39
N ALA A 155 10.35 5.50 -20.53
CA ALA A 155 11.36 6.22 -19.74
C ALA A 155 12.19 5.33 -18.78
N PHE A 156 11.72 4.14 -18.39
CA PHE A 156 12.52 3.22 -17.57
C PHE A 156 12.63 1.79 -18.14
N VAL A 157 11.78 1.41 -19.10
CA VAL A 157 11.89 0.11 -19.81
C VAL A 157 12.98 0.15 -20.88
N SER A 158 13.15 1.30 -21.56
CA SER A 158 14.07 1.45 -22.69
C SER A 158 15.29 2.33 -22.40
N SER A 159 15.37 2.94 -21.20
CA SER A 159 16.45 3.88 -20.90
C SER A 159 17.79 3.16 -20.72
N PRO A 160 18.87 3.62 -21.37
CA PRO A 160 20.21 3.19 -21.00
C PRO A 160 20.49 3.56 -19.53
N PRO A 161 21.36 2.81 -18.84
CA PRO A 161 21.60 2.95 -17.39
C PRO A 161 22.28 4.27 -16.96
N GLN A 162 22.32 5.30 -17.82
CA GLN A 162 23.13 6.51 -17.64
C GLN A 162 22.33 7.80 -17.40
N GLU A 163 21.03 7.87 -17.74
CA GLU A 163 20.22 9.08 -17.44
C GLU A 163 19.66 9.03 -16.02
N GLU A 164 20.49 9.41 -15.04
CA GLU A 164 20.09 9.48 -13.63
C GLU A 164 18.94 10.49 -13.44
N GLY A 165 17.74 9.99 -13.15
CA GLY A 165 16.63 10.78 -12.59
C GLY A 165 15.35 10.83 -13.41
N SER A 166 15.40 10.61 -14.73
CA SER A 166 14.19 10.58 -15.58
C SER A 166 13.33 9.35 -15.28
N ASP A 167 13.97 8.20 -15.13
CA ASP A 167 13.36 6.94 -14.72
C ASP A 167 12.74 7.04 -13.32
N HIS A 168 13.42 7.69 -12.38
CA HIS A 168 12.84 7.99 -11.05
C HIS A 168 11.55 8.82 -11.15
N GLU A 169 11.59 9.93 -11.88
CA GLU A 169 10.47 10.86 -11.99
C GLU A 169 9.27 10.19 -12.70
N ALA A 170 9.52 9.42 -13.75
CA ALA A 170 8.50 8.65 -14.45
C ALA A 170 7.81 7.62 -13.54
N MET A 171 8.57 6.86 -12.75
CA MET A 171 8.00 5.91 -11.78
C MET A 171 7.19 6.62 -10.69
N ALA A 172 7.63 7.80 -10.24
CA ALA A 172 6.90 8.59 -9.26
C ALA A 172 5.54 9.06 -9.78
N ILE A 173 5.48 9.48 -11.05
CA ILE A 173 4.21 9.81 -11.71
C ILE A 173 3.32 8.57 -11.82
N LEU A 174 3.84 7.44 -12.30
CA LEU A 174 3.08 6.20 -12.42
C LEU A 174 2.52 5.69 -11.08
N CYS A 175 3.20 5.93 -9.96
CA CYS A 175 2.68 5.59 -8.64
C CYS A 175 1.40 6.36 -8.27
N MET A 176 1.13 7.49 -8.91
CA MET A 176 -0.06 8.34 -8.69
C MET A 176 -1.19 8.07 -9.70
N LEU A 177 -0.91 7.32 -10.78
CA LEU A 177 -1.86 7.08 -11.87
C LEU A 177 -2.36 5.63 -11.85
N LYS A 178 -3.56 5.41 -12.38
CA LYS A 178 -4.03 4.08 -12.73
C LYS A 178 -3.48 3.68 -14.11
N ILE A 179 -2.63 2.65 -14.13
CA ILE A 179 -2.15 2.04 -15.38
C ILE A 179 -3.30 1.23 -15.98
N PRO A 180 -3.63 1.39 -17.28
CA PRO A 180 -4.66 0.59 -17.93
C PRO A 180 -4.34 -0.91 -17.90
N ASP A 181 -5.34 -1.72 -17.57
CA ASP A 181 -5.20 -3.17 -17.38
C ASP A 181 -4.60 -3.84 -18.64
N ARG A 182 -5.01 -3.39 -19.84
CA ARG A 182 -4.47 -3.87 -21.12
C ARG A 182 -2.95 -3.69 -21.23
N THR A 183 -2.43 -2.52 -20.86
CA THR A 183 -0.99 -2.22 -20.90
C THR A 183 -0.23 -3.08 -19.90
N VAL A 184 -0.80 -3.29 -18.71
CA VAL A 184 -0.24 -4.20 -17.71
C VAL A 184 -0.15 -5.62 -18.25
N LEU A 185 -1.20 -6.11 -18.92
CA LEU A 185 -1.24 -7.47 -19.46
C LEU A 185 -0.26 -7.69 -20.60
N GLU A 186 -0.15 -6.75 -21.53
CA GLU A 186 0.73 -6.83 -22.71
C GLU A 186 2.21 -6.77 -22.31
N SER A 187 2.59 -5.84 -21.41
CA SER A 187 4.00 -5.56 -21.06
C SER A 187 4.42 -6.03 -19.67
N PHE A 188 3.63 -6.88 -19.00
CA PHE A 188 3.88 -7.32 -17.61
C PHE A 188 5.33 -7.72 -17.33
N SER A 189 5.88 -8.63 -18.15
CA SER A 189 7.23 -9.18 -17.96
C SER A 189 8.31 -8.11 -18.13
N ASP A 190 8.18 -7.26 -19.15
CA ASP A 190 9.15 -6.21 -19.47
C ASP A 190 9.18 -5.14 -18.39
N ILE A 191 8.00 -4.73 -17.90
CA ILE A 191 7.88 -3.79 -16.80
C ILE A 191 8.52 -4.38 -15.54
N LEU A 192 8.20 -5.63 -15.20
CA LEU A 192 8.73 -6.28 -14.00
C LEU A 192 10.27 -6.46 -14.06
N ASP A 193 10.81 -6.84 -15.22
CA ASP A 193 12.25 -6.96 -15.44
C ASP A 193 12.96 -5.61 -15.32
N SER A 194 12.33 -4.55 -15.85
CA SER A 194 12.85 -3.18 -15.79
C SER A 194 12.86 -2.66 -14.36
N LEU A 195 11.77 -2.84 -13.61
CA LEU A 195 11.69 -2.50 -12.18
C LEU A 195 12.73 -3.30 -11.37
N THR A 196 12.94 -4.57 -11.72
CA THR A 196 13.98 -5.40 -11.08
C THR A 196 15.39 -4.84 -11.35
N SER A 197 15.64 -4.39 -12.58
CA SER A 197 16.90 -3.72 -12.97
C SER A 197 17.09 -2.39 -12.23
N VAL A 198 16.04 -1.59 -12.07
CA VAL A 198 16.05 -0.35 -11.28
C VAL A 198 16.39 -0.63 -9.82
N LEU A 199 15.76 -1.62 -9.20
CA LEU A 199 16.05 -1.98 -7.80
C LEU A 199 17.49 -2.47 -7.63
N ARG A 200 18.04 -3.19 -8.62
CA ARG A 200 19.42 -3.69 -8.59
C ARG A 200 20.47 -2.58 -8.71
N ARG A 201 20.21 -1.56 -9.54
CA ARG A 201 21.16 -0.45 -9.78
C ARG A 201 21.08 0.66 -8.73
N SER A 202 19.95 0.79 -8.04
CA SER A 202 19.70 1.91 -7.14
C SER A 202 20.62 1.88 -5.93
N ARG A 203 21.30 3.00 -5.67
CA ARG A 203 22.20 3.14 -4.51
C ARG A 203 21.40 3.27 -3.20
N PRO A 204 21.95 2.81 -2.06
CA PRO A 204 21.32 2.98 -0.75
C PRO A 204 21.03 4.45 -0.38
N GLU A 205 21.87 5.37 -0.86
CA GLU A 205 21.80 6.82 -0.60
C GLU A 205 20.57 7.49 -1.24
N SER A 206 19.98 6.86 -2.27
CA SER A 206 18.78 7.34 -2.96
C SER A 206 17.62 6.36 -2.73
N PRO A 207 16.86 6.48 -1.62
CA PRO A 207 15.81 5.53 -1.28
C PRO A 207 14.56 5.67 -2.17
N GLN A 208 14.33 6.85 -2.77
CA GLN A 208 13.08 7.12 -3.50
C GLN A 208 12.89 6.24 -4.74
N PRO A 209 13.88 6.05 -5.65
CA PRO A 209 13.73 5.15 -6.79
C PRO A 209 13.34 3.72 -6.37
N ARG A 210 13.96 3.22 -5.29
CA ARG A 210 13.66 1.89 -4.74
C ARG A 210 12.24 1.79 -4.21
N ALA A 211 11.79 2.81 -3.49
CA ALA A 211 10.43 2.87 -2.97
C ALA A 211 9.37 2.90 -4.08
N HIS A 212 9.56 3.74 -5.11
CA HIS A 212 8.61 3.80 -6.23
C HIS A 212 8.62 2.51 -7.04
N ALA A 213 9.79 1.92 -7.30
CA ALA A 213 9.88 0.67 -8.05
C ALA A 213 9.12 -0.48 -7.35
N VAL A 214 9.30 -0.66 -6.03
CA VAL A 214 8.59 -1.71 -5.29
C VAL A 214 7.09 -1.41 -5.15
N LEU A 215 6.69 -0.14 -5.07
CA LEU A 215 5.28 0.26 -5.06
C LEU A 215 4.60 -0.07 -6.40
N LEU A 216 5.27 0.14 -7.53
CA LEU A 216 4.79 -0.27 -8.84
C LEU A 216 4.73 -1.79 -8.95
N MET A 217 5.76 -2.53 -8.51
CA MET A 217 5.72 -4.00 -8.48
C MET A 217 4.52 -4.53 -7.70
N LYS A 218 4.22 -3.92 -6.53
CA LYS A 218 3.04 -4.25 -5.73
C LYS A 218 1.75 -4.02 -6.53
N SER A 219 1.61 -2.86 -7.18
CA SER A 219 0.41 -2.54 -7.97
C SER A 219 0.23 -3.53 -9.12
N LEU A 220 1.32 -3.90 -9.81
CA LEU A 220 1.29 -4.89 -10.89
C LEU A 220 0.84 -6.27 -10.37
N LEU A 221 1.46 -6.79 -9.30
CA LEU A 221 1.15 -8.13 -8.79
C LEU A 221 -0.23 -8.26 -8.11
N ARG A 222 -0.88 -7.13 -7.79
CA ARG A 222 -2.25 -7.12 -7.27
C ARG A 222 -3.31 -7.24 -8.38
N GLU A 223 -2.92 -7.03 -9.64
CA GLU A 223 -3.86 -6.98 -10.74
C GLU A 223 -4.46 -8.37 -11.01
N ARG A 224 -5.80 -8.43 -11.01
CA ARG A 224 -6.53 -9.71 -10.99
C ARG A 224 -6.53 -10.43 -12.32
N ASP A 225 -6.38 -9.67 -13.39
CA ASP A 225 -6.46 -10.18 -14.76
C ASP A 225 -5.15 -10.80 -15.23
N ILE A 226 -4.07 -10.70 -14.45
CA ILE A 226 -2.79 -11.31 -14.81
C ILE A 226 -2.91 -12.83 -14.81
N PRO A 227 -2.59 -13.52 -15.92
CA PRO A 227 -2.64 -14.96 -15.99
C PRO A 227 -1.77 -15.63 -14.91
N ALA A 228 -2.32 -16.64 -14.24
CA ALA A 228 -1.59 -17.42 -13.24
C ALA A 228 -0.27 -18.00 -13.80
N THR A 229 -0.20 -18.29 -15.10
CA THR A 229 1.03 -18.76 -15.77
C THR A 229 2.19 -17.75 -15.68
N LYS A 230 1.89 -16.44 -15.79
CA LYS A 230 2.90 -15.37 -15.61
C LYS A 230 3.32 -15.26 -14.15
N LEU A 231 2.37 -15.35 -13.22
CA LEU A 231 2.64 -15.28 -11.78
C LEU A 231 3.41 -16.51 -11.26
N MET A 232 3.21 -17.69 -11.85
CA MET A 232 3.97 -18.90 -11.51
C MET A 232 5.43 -18.89 -12.00
N SER A 233 5.78 -17.99 -12.92
CA SER A 233 7.09 -17.96 -13.60
C SER A 233 7.95 -16.74 -13.26
N LEU A 234 7.68 -16.06 -12.13
CA LEU A 234 8.48 -14.92 -11.65
C LEU A 234 9.97 -15.28 -11.51
N LYS A 235 10.87 -14.40 -11.93
CA LYS A 235 12.33 -14.68 -11.96
C LYS A 235 12.96 -14.59 -10.57
N GLN A 236 14.02 -15.38 -10.33
CA GLN A 236 14.80 -15.33 -9.07
C GLN A 236 15.27 -13.91 -8.75
N GLY A 237 15.79 -13.20 -9.76
CA GLY A 237 16.33 -11.84 -9.61
C GLY A 237 15.35 -10.82 -9.04
N MET A 238 14.04 -11.02 -9.20
CA MET A 238 13.01 -10.17 -8.60
C MET A 238 12.96 -10.38 -7.08
N PHE A 239 13.01 -11.62 -6.62
CA PHE A 239 13.00 -11.93 -5.18
C PHE A 239 14.28 -11.44 -4.51
N ASP A 240 15.44 -11.58 -5.16
CA ASP A 240 16.72 -11.10 -4.63
C ASP A 240 16.67 -9.60 -4.30
N VAL A 241 16.13 -8.78 -5.23
CA VAL A 241 16.06 -7.33 -5.02
C VAL A 241 14.96 -6.92 -4.06
N VAL A 242 13.81 -7.61 -4.04
CA VAL A 242 12.70 -7.32 -3.11
C VAL A 242 13.08 -7.68 -1.68
N VAL A 243 13.76 -8.80 -1.45
CA VAL A 243 14.31 -9.15 -0.14
C VAL A 243 15.40 -8.15 0.27
N GLY A 244 16.20 -7.66 -0.67
CA GLY A 244 17.12 -6.54 -0.43
C GLY A 244 16.41 -5.27 0.08
N VAL A 245 15.23 -4.93 -0.44
CA VAL A 245 14.43 -3.79 0.08
C VAL A 245 13.96 -4.03 1.52
N LEU A 246 13.60 -5.25 1.89
CA LEU A 246 13.24 -5.59 3.27
C LEU A 246 14.43 -5.49 4.21
N ARG A 247 15.59 -6.02 3.80
CA ARG A 247 16.83 -5.99 4.57
C ARG A 247 17.28 -4.56 4.85
N ASP A 248 17.24 -3.71 3.82
CA ASP A 248 17.73 -2.33 3.93
C ASP A 248 16.74 -1.38 4.61
N ARG A 249 15.51 -1.83 4.89
CA ARG A 249 14.44 -1.04 5.53
C ARG A 249 14.29 0.38 4.94
N VAL A 250 14.28 0.47 3.61
CA VAL A 250 14.31 1.73 2.83
C VAL A 250 13.30 2.77 3.31
N SER A 251 12.06 2.36 3.57
CA SER A 251 11.03 3.17 4.21
C SER A 251 9.90 2.26 4.67
N TYR A 252 9.08 2.72 5.62
CA TYR A 252 7.90 1.96 6.06
C TYR A 252 6.96 1.58 4.89
N THR A 253 6.74 2.50 3.96
CA THR A 253 5.88 2.26 2.78
C THR A 253 6.50 1.27 1.80
N ALA A 254 7.81 1.33 1.59
CA ALA A 254 8.54 0.40 0.73
C ALA A 254 8.61 -1.00 1.35
N THR A 255 8.88 -1.12 2.65
CA THR A 255 8.88 -2.40 3.37
C THR A 255 7.51 -3.07 3.30
N LYS A 256 6.43 -2.32 3.57
CA LYS A 256 5.07 -2.83 3.45
C LYS A 256 4.75 -3.29 2.02
N ALA A 257 5.16 -2.52 1.02
CA ALA A 257 4.97 -2.90 -0.38
C ALA A 257 5.78 -4.16 -0.75
N ALA A 258 7.02 -4.27 -0.29
CA ALA A 258 7.86 -5.45 -0.49
C ALA A 258 7.24 -6.72 0.12
N LEU A 259 6.69 -6.64 1.34
CA LEU A 259 5.95 -7.75 1.94
C LEU A 259 4.74 -8.15 1.08
N GLN A 260 4.00 -7.18 0.56
CA GLN A 260 2.84 -7.44 -0.32
C GLN A 260 3.25 -8.03 -1.68
N VAL A 261 4.42 -7.66 -2.21
CA VAL A 261 5.01 -8.26 -3.41
C VAL A 261 5.35 -9.73 -3.17
N ILE A 262 5.98 -10.05 -2.03
CA ILE A 262 6.26 -11.44 -1.67
C ILE A 262 4.96 -12.22 -1.47
N HIS A 263 4.00 -11.69 -0.70
CA HIS A 263 2.69 -12.31 -0.47
C HIS A 263 1.94 -12.60 -1.78
N GLY A 264 1.91 -11.66 -2.72
CA GLY A 264 1.27 -11.86 -4.03
C GLY A 264 2.04 -12.80 -4.96
N GLY A 265 3.37 -12.89 -4.81
CA GLY A 265 4.23 -13.74 -5.62
C GLY A 265 4.36 -15.18 -5.11
N CYS A 266 4.22 -15.40 -3.80
CA CYS A 266 4.46 -16.70 -3.14
C CYS A 266 3.27 -17.62 -2.87
N PRO A 267 2.03 -17.43 -3.40
CA PRO A 267 0.98 -18.47 -3.28
C PRO A 267 1.38 -19.81 -3.89
N TRP A 268 2.38 -19.81 -4.79
CA TRP A 268 2.93 -21.01 -5.43
C TRP A 268 4.29 -21.38 -4.85
N GLY A 269 4.46 -22.64 -4.45
CA GLY A 269 5.69 -23.13 -3.80
C GLY A 269 6.99 -22.91 -4.58
N ARG A 270 6.93 -22.86 -5.92
CA ARG A 270 8.10 -22.53 -6.76
C ARG A 270 8.65 -21.12 -6.48
N ASN A 271 7.77 -20.17 -6.21
CA ASN A 271 8.16 -18.79 -5.91
C ASN A 271 8.56 -18.64 -4.44
N ALA A 272 7.89 -19.36 -3.52
CA ALA A 272 8.35 -19.48 -2.14
C ALA A 272 9.81 -19.95 -2.08
N ALA A 273 10.18 -21.01 -2.83
CA ALA A 273 11.56 -21.48 -2.91
C ALA A 273 12.57 -20.44 -3.43
N LYS A 274 12.14 -19.52 -4.31
CA LYS A 274 12.99 -18.42 -4.82
C LYS A 274 13.19 -17.33 -3.78
N ALA A 275 12.12 -16.98 -3.07
CA ALA A 275 12.17 -16.02 -1.96
C ALA A 275 13.01 -16.55 -0.78
N VAL A 276 12.86 -17.83 -0.42
CA VAL A 276 13.73 -18.49 0.57
C VAL A 276 15.19 -18.44 0.13
N ARG A 277 15.51 -18.80 -1.12
CA ARG A 277 16.89 -18.70 -1.65
C ARG A 277 17.46 -17.28 -1.60
N ALA A 278 16.62 -16.25 -1.68
CA ALA A 278 17.04 -14.84 -1.54
C ALA A 278 17.32 -14.42 -0.08
N GLY A 279 17.08 -15.30 0.89
CA GLY A 279 17.26 -15.07 2.32
C GLY A 279 16.06 -14.41 2.99
N ALA A 280 14.85 -14.58 2.44
CA ALA A 280 13.65 -13.94 2.97
C ALA A 280 13.33 -14.39 4.41
N VAL A 281 13.58 -15.66 4.75
CA VAL A 281 13.26 -16.20 6.08
C VAL A 281 14.13 -15.52 7.15
N ALA A 282 15.44 -15.51 6.98
CA ALA A 282 16.36 -14.82 7.90
C ALA A 282 16.00 -13.33 8.06
N VAL A 283 15.78 -12.61 6.95
CA VAL A 283 15.43 -11.18 6.98
C VAL A 283 14.11 -10.93 7.72
N LEU A 284 13.10 -11.79 7.56
CA LEU A 284 11.82 -11.66 8.27
C LEU A 284 11.96 -11.96 9.75
N VAL A 285 12.75 -12.96 10.13
CA VAL A 285 12.99 -13.30 11.54
C VAL A 285 13.70 -12.16 12.24
N GLU A 286 14.78 -11.63 11.67
CA GLU A 286 15.48 -10.45 12.17
C GLU A 286 14.54 -9.24 12.23
N ALA A 287 13.72 -9.03 11.18
CA ALA A 287 12.82 -7.90 11.16
C ALA A 287 11.76 -7.96 12.28
N LEU A 288 11.22 -9.15 12.54
CA LEU A 288 10.22 -9.42 13.58
C LEU A 288 10.77 -9.26 15.01
N LEU A 289 12.08 -9.28 15.23
CA LEU A 289 12.65 -9.03 16.57
C LEU A 289 12.43 -7.58 16.98
N ASP A 290 12.72 -6.65 16.08
CA ASP A 290 12.76 -5.21 16.40
C ASP A 290 11.47 -4.47 16.03
N GLU A 291 10.55 -5.08 15.28
CA GLU A 291 9.38 -4.37 14.75
C GLU A 291 8.32 -4.05 15.84
N PRO A 292 8.01 -2.76 16.09
CA PRO A 292 7.02 -2.37 17.09
C PRO A 292 5.59 -2.38 16.52
N GLU A 293 5.41 -2.19 15.20
CA GLU A 293 4.09 -2.02 14.62
C GLU A 293 3.37 -3.37 14.44
N ARG A 294 2.20 -3.54 15.09
CA ARG A 294 1.43 -4.79 15.02
C ARG A 294 1.03 -5.19 13.59
N LYS A 295 0.68 -4.22 12.73
CA LYS A 295 0.26 -4.51 11.35
C LYS A 295 1.42 -5.02 10.49
N ALA A 296 2.62 -4.45 10.65
CA ALA A 296 3.82 -4.97 10.00
C ALA A 296 4.15 -6.38 10.49
N CYS A 297 4.12 -6.62 11.80
CA CYS A 297 4.33 -7.96 12.37
C CYS A 297 3.33 -8.99 11.85
N GLU A 298 2.05 -8.62 11.73
CA GLU A 298 1.02 -9.52 11.18
C GLU A 298 1.37 -9.94 9.76
N MET A 299 1.69 -8.98 8.88
CA MET A 299 2.08 -9.26 7.50
C MET A 299 3.35 -10.10 7.41
N MET A 300 4.38 -9.80 8.22
CA MET A 300 5.61 -10.59 8.27
C MET A 300 5.35 -12.02 8.72
N MET A 301 4.47 -12.24 9.71
CA MET A 301 4.09 -13.58 10.17
C MET A 301 3.31 -14.37 9.11
N VAL A 302 2.45 -13.70 8.33
CA VAL A 302 1.75 -14.32 7.19
C VAL A 302 2.74 -14.72 6.12
N VAL A 303 3.60 -13.80 5.67
CA VAL A 303 4.61 -14.10 4.64
C VAL A 303 5.57 -15.20 5.09
N LEU A 304 6.02 -15.17 6.34
CA LEU A 304 6.90 -16.20 6.89
C LEU A 304 6.23 -17.59 6.84
N GLU A 305 4.94 -17.68 7.20
CA GLU A 305 4.20 -18.93 7.12
C GLU A 305 3.98 -19.39 5.66
N GLU A 306 3.74 -18.48 4.72
CA GLU A 306 3.62 -18.80 3.30
C GLU A 306 4.93 -19.36 2.71
N LEU A 307 6.07 -18.79 3.11
CA LEU A 307 7.38 -19.26 2.68
C LEU A 307 7.68 -20.67 3.20
N CYS A 308 7.39 -20.92 4.47
CA CYS A 308 7.64 -22.21 5.12
C CYS A 308 6.63 -23.29 4.69
N SER A 309 5.37 -22.93 4.42
CA SER A 309 4.37 -23.88 3.89
C SER A 309 4.58 -24.19 2.41
N GLY A 310 5.08 -23.22 1.63
CA GLY A 310 5.36 -23.37 0.21
C GLY A 310 6.68 -24.07 -0.12
N CYS A 311 7.63 -24.15 0.83
CA CYS A 311 8.94 -24.76 0.60
C CYS A 311 9.54 -25.35 1.89
N GLU A 312 9.90 -26.64 1.87
CA GLU A 312 10.54 -27.34 3.01
C GLU A 312 11.85 -26.67 3.46
N LYS A 313 12.66 -26.17 2.51
CA LYS A 313 13.87 -25.39 2.81
C LYS A 313 13.57 -24.12 3.63
N GLY A 314 12.38 -23.54 3.48
CA GLY A 314 11.96 -22.41 4.28
C GLY A 314 11.81 -22.79 5.76
N ILE A 315 11.41 -24.03 6.05
CA ILE A 315 11.36 -24.53 7.42
C ILE A 315 12.77 -24.85 7.94
N GLU A 316 13.62 -25.47 7.12
CA GLU A 316 15.03 -25.72 7.46
C GLU A 316 15.77 -24.42 7.83
N GLU A 317 15.58 -23.36 7.04
CA GLU A 317 16.19 -22.05 7.30
C GLU A 317 15.63 -21.40 8.59
N LEU A 318 14.33 -21.56 8.85
CA LEU A 318 13.71 -21.05 10.07
C LEU A 318 14.23 -21.75 11.33
N ILE A 319 14.38 -23.08 11.28
CA ILE A 319 14.96 -23.87 12.39
C ILE A 319 16.45 -23.55 12.54
N GLY A 320 17.18 -23.41 11.44
CA GLY A 320 18.61 -23.07 11.45
C GLY A 320 18.91 -21.66 11.97
N HIS A 321 17.92 -20.77 12.01
CA HIS A 321 18.07 -19.43 12.54
C HIS A 321 17.90 -19.41 14.07
N ALA A 322 18.91 -18.94 14.80
CA ALA A 322 18.95 -18.97 16.28
C ALA A 322 17.75 -18.32 17.01
N ALA A 323 17.07 -17.39 16.35
CA ALA A 323 15.87 -16.72 16.87
C ALA A 323 14.54 -17.18 16.24
N GLY A 324 14.56 -18.16 15.33
CA GLY A 324 13.41 -18.53 14.49
C GLY A 324 12.18 -18.98 15.29
N ILE A 325 12.33 -20.04 16.09
CA ILE A 325 11.24 -20.57 16.92
C ILE A 325 10.84 -19.56 18.00
N ALA A 326 11.83 -18.90 18.60
CA ALA A 326 11.63 -17.89 19.64
C ALA A 326 10.73 -16.74 19.15
N VAL A 327 11.02 -16.16 17.98
CA VAL A 327 10.26 -14.99 17.47
C VAL A 327 8.83 -15.36 17.11
N VAL A 328 8.62 -16.52 16.48
CA VAL A 328 7.28 -17.04 16.14
C VAL A 328 6.47 -17.26 17.42
N GLY A 329 7.07 -17.92 18.40
CA GLY A 329 6.46 -18.14 19.71
C GLY A 329 6.16 -16.82 20.44
N GLN A 330 7.06 -15.83 20.40
CA GLN A 330 6.89 -14.53 21.04
C GLN A 330 5.74 -13.72 20.43
N ARG A 331 5.63 -13.71 19.10
CA ARG A 331 4.65 -12.91 18.36
C ARG A 331 3.26 -13.57 18.30
N MET A 332 3.16 -14.89 18.45
CA MET A 332 1.92 -15.68 18.33
C MET A 332 0.68 -15.05 19.00
N VAL A 333 0.75 -14.57 20.24
CA VAL A 333 -0.44 -14.08 20.98
C VAL A 333 -0.46 -12.54 21.13
N ARG A 334 0.56 -11.83 20.63
CA ARG A 334 0.77 -10.40 20.92
C ARG A 334 0.42 -9.45 19.76
N VAL A 335 0.16 -10.00 18.58
CA VAL A 335 0.06 -9.23 17.34
C VAL A 335 -1.40 -9.09 16.91
N SER A 336 -2.01 -10.17 16.47
CA SER A 336 -3.38 -10.22 15.94
C SER A 336 -3.86 -11.66 15.79
N PRO A 337 -5.17 -11.90 15.58
CA PRO A 337 -5.71 -13.25 15.35
C PRO A 337 -5.11 -13.92 14.12
N LEU A 338 -4.94 -13.17 13.03
CA LEU A 338 -4.34 -13.70 11.80
C LEU A 338 -2.88 -14.12 12.03
N ALA A 339 -2.11 -13.31 12.75
CA ALA A 339 -0.74 -13.65 13.13
C ALA A 339 -0.70 -14.89 14.06
N THR A 340 -1.67 -15.02 14.97
CA THR A 340 -1.82 -16.20 15.82
C THR A 340 -2.08 -17.45 14.99
N GLU A 341 -3.00 -17.39 14.04
CA GLU A 341 -3.32 -18.52 13.16
C GLU A 341 -2.12 -18.92 12.30
N SER A 342 -1.39 -17.94 11.75
CA SER A 342 -0.17 -18.20 10.97
C SER A 342 0.94 -18.78 11.84
N ALA A 343 1.12 -18.29 13.07
CA ALA A 343 2.07 -18.87 14.01
C ALA A 343 1.74 -20.33 14.35
N VAL A 344 0.47 -20.65 14.62
CA VAL A 344 0.05 -22.03 14.93
C VAL A 344 0.30 -22.97 13.75
N ARG A 345 -0.03 -22.53 12.52
CA ARG A 345 0.26 -23.30 11.30
C ARG A 345 1.75 -23.54 11.13
N LEU A 346 2.55 -22.50 11.29
CA LEU A 346 4.00 -22.57 11.19
C LEU A 346 4.61 -23.53 12.24
N LEU A 347 4.23 -23.37 13.51
CA LEU A 347 4.68 -24.23 14.61
C LEU A 347 4.31 -25.71 14.38
N ARG A 348 3.12 -25.98 13.84
CA ARG A 348 2.69 -27.33 13.47
C ARG A 348 3.56 -27.92 12.35
N SER A 349 3.85 -27.13 11.32
CA SER A 349 4.71 -27.55 10.22
C SER A 349 6.11 -27.90 10.74
N ILE A 350 6.72 -27.04 11.56
CA ILE A 350 8.03 -27.26 12.16
C ILE A 350 8.05 -28.52 13.04
N SER A 351 7.03 -28.72 13.89
CA SER A 351 6.97 -29.90 14.79
C SER A 351 6.55 -31.21 14.10
N SER A 352 6.24 -31.15 12.80
CA SER A 352 5.89 -32.31 11.98
C SER A 352 7.02 -32.85 11.12
N ILE A 353 8.15 -32.13 11.03
CA ILE A 353 9.33 -32.56 10.28
C ILE A 353 9.91 -33.83 10.89
N ARG A 354 10.31 -34.78 10.04
CA ARG A 354 10.80 -36.11 10.47
C ARG A 354 12.20 -36.08 11.10
N GLN A 355 13.01 -35.08 10.76
CA GLN A 355 14.39 -34.92 11.24
C GLN A 355 14.45 -33.76 12.24
N GLY A 356 15.16 -33.92 13.36
CA GLY A 356 15.34 -32.85 14.37
C GLY A 356 14.10 -32.55 15.24
N THR A 357 13.02 -33.33 15.14
CA THR A 357 11.75 -33.07 15.85
C THR A 357 11.94 -32.95 17.36
N ALA A 358 12.84 -33.74 17.97
CA ALA A 358 13.05 -33.72 19.42
C ALA A 358 13.65 -32.39 19.89
N GLU A 359 14.72 -31.92 19.24
CA GLU A 359 15.40 -30.65 19.54
C GLU A 359 14.44 -29.46 19.36
N VAL A 360 13.71 -29.44 18.24
CA VAL A 360 12.69 -28.42 17.96
C VAL A 360 11.61 -28.39 19.04
N VAL A 361 11.09 -29.56 19.43
CA VAL A 361 10.01 -29.67 20.43
C VAL A 361 10.49 -29.22 21.81
N GLU A 362 11.74 -29.51 22.16
CA GLU A 362 12.38 -28.99 23.37
C GLU A 362 12.60 -27.48 23.31
N GLU A 363 13.06 -26.95 22.18
CA GLU A 363 13.26 -25.51 21.98
C GLU A 363 11.94 -24.74 22.09
N MET A 364 10.87 -25.21 21.43
CA MET A 364 9.51 -24.68 21.56
C MET A 364 9.06 -24.65 23.03
N MET A 365 9.41 -25.70 23.79
CA MET A 365 9.12 -25.79 25.21
C MET A 365 9.87 -24.72 26.02
N GLN A 366 11.15 -24.50 25.73
CA GLN A 366 12.00 -23.51 26.41
C GLN A 366 11.51 -22.07 26.16
N PHE A 367 11.05 -21.74 24.95
CA PHE A 367 10.52 -20.41 24.61
C PHE A 367 9.04 -20.20 24.99
N GLY A 368 8.47 -21.11 25.78
CA GLY A 368 7.13 -20.99 26.35
C GLY A 368 6.01 -21.07 25.31
N VAL A 369 6.24 -21.71 24.15
CA VAL A 369 5.21 -21.93 23.12
C VAL A 369 4.05 -22.73 23.71
N VAL A 370 4.35 -23.77 24.50
CA VAL A 370 3.35 -24.66 25.12
C VAL A 370 2.34 -23.89 25.98
N SER A 371 2.83 -23.01 26.85
CA SER A 371 1.99 -22.17 27.71
C SER A 371 1.05 -21.28 26.88
N LYS A 372 1.55 -20.73 25.77
CA LYS A 372 0.78 -19.88 24.87
C LYS A 372 -0.25 -20.67 24.05
N LEU A 373 0.06 -21.91 23.64
CA LEU A 373 -0.89 -22.81 22.98
C LEU A 373 -2.04 -23.20 23.93
N ILE A 374 -1.76 -23.48 25.21
CA ILE A 374 -2.82 -23.74 26.20
C ILE A 374 -3.70 -22.49 26.37
N LYS A 375 -3.09 -21.30 26.51
CA LYS A 375 -3.84 -20.03 26.61
C LYS A 375 -4.72 -19.74 25.39
N LEU A 376 -4.27 -20.12 24.20
CA LEU A 376 -5.07 -20.01 22.97
C LEU A 376 -6.38 -20.79 23.07
N LEU A 377 -6.34 -21.99 23.65
CA LEU A 377 -7.52 -22.84 23.82
C LEU A 377 -8.53 -22.28 24.83
N LEU A 378 -8.06 -21.45 25.77
CA LEU A 378 -8.89 -20.79 26.78
C LEU A 378 -9.50 -19.48 26.31
N HIS A 379 -9.10 -18.99 25.13
CA HIS A 379 -9.60 -17.73 24.62
C HIS A 379 -11.01 -17.91 24.03
N ASP A 380 -12.03 -17.67 24.86
CA ASP A 380 -13.45 -17.70 24.47
C ASP A 380 -14.08 -16.28 24.36
N GLY A 381 -13.26 -15.22 24.46
CA GLY A 381 -13.69 -13.81 24.39
C GLY A 381 -13.73 -13.17 22.99
N GLU A 382 -14.07 -11.88 22.92
CA GLU A 382 -14.41 -11.00 21.76
C GLU A 382 -13.56 -11.12 20.47
N VAL A 383 -12.38 -11.71 20.56
CA VAL A 383 -11.46 -11.90 19.44
C VAL A 383 -11.56 -13.34 18.93
N VAL A 384 -12.27 -13.51 17.81
CA VAL A 384 -12.56 -14.83 17.22
C VAL A 384 -11.34 -15.37 16.49
N ILE A 385 -10.63 -16.32 17.13
CA ILE A 385 -9.62 -17.17 16.48
C ILE A 385 -10.36 -18.37 15.86
N ARG A 386 -10.02 -18.74 14.62
CA ARG A 386 -10.65 -19.89 13.95
C ARG A 386 -10.48 -21.19 14.73
N GLU A 387 -11.55 -21.98 14.81
CA GLU A 387 -11.54 -23.28 15.48
C GLU A 387 -10.52 -24.24 14.89
N SER A 388 -10.22 -24.12 13.58
CA SER A 388 -9.16 -24.92 12.93
C SER A 388 -7.78 -24.67 13.56
N ALA A 389 -7.47 -23.44 13.97
CA ALA A 389 -6.23 -23.14 14.68
C ALA A 389 -6.24 -23.69 16.11
N LYS A 390 -7.37 -23.62 16.81
CA LYS A 390 -7.53 -24.26 18.11
C LYS A 390 -7.33 -25.77 18.02
N GLU A 391 -7.90 -26.44 17.00
CA GLU A 391 -7.71 -27.88 16.83
C GLU A 391 -6.26 -28.25 16.50
N MET A 392 -5.60 -27.49 15.61
CA MET A 392 -4.16 -27.68 15.35
C MET A 392 -3.32 -27.54 16.63
N ALA A 393 -3.66 -26.58 17.51
CA ALA A 393 -3.00 -26.45 18.81
C ALA A 393 -3.26 -27.66 19.72
N ARG A 394 -4.49 -28.18 19.78
CA ARG A 394 -4.82 -29.40 20.54
C ARG A 394 -4.05 -30.62 20.01
N GLU A 395 -3.99 -30.81 18.70
CA GLU A 395 -3.25 -31.89 18.06
C GLU A 395 -1.76 -31.84 18.44
N MET A 396 -1.12 -30.67 18.34
CA MET A 396 0.29 -30.51 18.73
C MET A 396 0.50 -30.83 20.21
N LEU A 397 -0.36 -30.29 21.10
CA LEU A 397 -0.27 -30.52 22.54
C LEU A 397 -0.40 -32.01 22.90
N ARG A 398 -1.31 -32.74 22.24
CA ARG A 398 -1.47 -34.19 22.42
C ARG A 398 -0.27 -34.96 21.87
N LYS A 399 0.15 -34.66 20.63
CA LYS A 399 1.25 -35.36 19.93
C LYS A 399 2.57 -35.27 20.70
N HIS A 400 2.87 -34.11 21.29
CA HIS A 400 4.14 -33.86 21.98
C HIS A 400 4.01 -33.88 23.51
N ALA A 401 2.91 -34.43 24.06
CA ALA A 401 2.61 -34.42 25.50
C ALA A 401 3.71 -35.01 26.39
N ARG A 402 4.48 -35.99 25.89
CA ARG A 402 5.58 -36.62 26.65
C ARG A 402 6.66 -35.61 27.05
N VAL A 403 6.97 -34.66 26.17
CA VAL A 403 7.98 -33.61 26.41
C VAL A 403 7.32 -32.37 27.00
N TRP A 404 6.17 -31.97 26.46
CA TRP A 404 5.58 -30.67 26.79
C TRP A 404 4.88 -30.59 28.15
N ARG A 405 4.44 -31.71 28.74
CA ARG A 405 3.83 -31.71 30.09
C ARG A 405 4.82 -31.30 31.20
N SER A 406 6.11 -31.56 31.01
CA SER A 406 7.16 -31.16 31.93
C SER A 406 7.68 -29.74 31.69
N SER A 407 7.05 -28.98 30.77
CA SER A 407 7.48 -27.61 30.46
C SER A 407 7.56 -26.73 31.72
N PRO A 408 8.69 -26.04 31.93
CA PRO A 408 8.86 -25.12 33.06
C PRO A 408 7.99 -23.85 32.91
N CYS A 409 7.51 -23.55 31.70
CA CYS A 409 6.69 -22.38 31.41
C CYS A 409 5.19 -22.59 31.70
N ILE A 410 4.78 -23.78 32.13
CA ILE A 410 3.40 -24.11 32.48
C ILE A 410 3.18 -23.89 33.98
N THR A 411 2.31 -22.93 34.32
CA THR A 411 1.85 -22.75 35.71
C THR A 411 0.96 -23.93 36.15
N PRO A 412 0.84 -24.22 37.46
CA PRO A 412 -0.03 -25.30 37.93
C PRO A 412 -1.47 -25.23 37.41
N GLN A 413 -2.01 -24.01 37.27
CA GLN A 413 -3.34 -23.77 36.68
C GLN A 413 -3.42 -24.19 35.21
N LEU A 414 -2.42 -23.85 34.40
CA LEU A 414 -2.37 -24.24 32.99
C LEU A 414 -2.14 -25.74 32.81
N ARG A 415 -1.46 -26.40 33.76
CA ARG A 415 -1.23 -27.84 33.72
C ARG A 415 -2.53 -28.63 33.87
N ALA A 416 -3.48 -28.15 34.67
CA ALA A 416 -4.81 -28.76 34.80
C ALA A 416 -5.66 -28.64 33.51
N LEU A 417 -5.34 -27.65 32.67
CA LEU A 417 -6.04 -27.36 31.41
C LEU A 417 -5.36 -28.00 30.19
N TYR A 418 -4.32 -28.81 30.41
CA TYR A 418 -3.62 -29.52 29.34
C TYR A 418 -4.56 -30.56 28.71
N PRO A 419 -4.67 -30.65 27.37
CA PRO A 419 -5.54 -31.63 26.72
C PRO A 419 -5.23 -33.07 27.18
N PRO A 420 -6.26 -33.88 27.48
CA PRO A 420 -6.04 -35.29 27.81
C PRO A 420 -5.34 -35.98 26.64
N SER A 421 -4.42 -36.89 26.97
CA SER A 421 -3.79 -37.76 25.97
C SER A 421 -4.87 -38.68 25.40
N ALA A 422 -4.93 -38.74 24.07
CA ALA A 422 -5.84 -39.63 23.35
C ALA A 422 -5.48 -41.11 23.58
#